data_AF-G3MGK8-F1
#
_entry.id   AF-G3MGK8-F1
#
_cell.length_a   1.000
_cell.length_b   1.000
_cell.length_c   1.000
_cell.angle_alpha   90.00
_cell.angle_beta   90.00
_cell.angle_gamma   90.00
#
_symmetry.space_group_name_H-M   'P 1'
#
loop_
_entity.id
_entity.type
_entity.pdbx_description
1 polymer ?
#
loop_
_entity_poly.entity_id
_entity_poly.type
_entity_poly.pdbx_seq_one_letter_code
_entity_poly.pdbx_strand_id
1 'polypeptide(L)'
;IGISARMSSIQTCRDTSDAVEMCPSLGLYLKTIARLNVSIQLPQMKTPGKSISSWEVMEKLRLAIKPDEFTTLKISKTTLEFIRFEGEVENRNALKAVVARLENSTVKLSGFPENLRVRAAEAKVSFPTRHDWDSYFRDAKGMDEMKPGERPDTIYVQGLPCKWFADKRRDADRPSEHLVRQVFSGPGPVRRLDIPLLDPYQKDAEAAVGRISTFSFSQELTFDVYVQYMEYMGFVKAMDSLRGMKLMLKTPEGRAFTANIKVDFDKSRHLSDDSIQRRQQERRKLEVLEKEREERVLRERLEEERMREAERRRQREEEEQRERRREERQRRREERKRREEEDEAKRRKEEEEAMKRYQEELKKKWEEESARRKREEDLRKNEEEEEKKRKEEEEERKQKMEEEKDKKRKMEEEEDKKRKKEEEEKRKRKKEEEEDRKRKREEEEDRRRKKEEEEDRKRRREEEEDSKRKKEEGKVRNERRKRRSK
;
A
#
# COMPACT_ATOMS: atom_id res chain seq x y z
N ILE A 1 -30.99 -1.35 -40.15
CA ILE A 1 -30.18 -0.14 -39.85
C ILE A 1 -28.73 -0.57 -39.89
N GLY A 2 -28.07 -0.34 -41.04
CA GLY A 2 -26.71 -0.82 -41.26
C GLY A 2 -25.71 0.05 -40.54
N ILE A 3 -25.12 -0.47 -39.46
CA ILE A 3 -23.91 0.10 -38.87
C ILE A 3 -22.80 -0.12 -39.91
N SER A 4 -22.54 0.90 -40.74
CA SER A 4 -21.32 0.94 -41.53
C SER A 4 -20.18 1.09 -40.55
N ALA A 5 -19.55 -0.04 -40.19
CA ALA A 5 -18.31 -0.04 -39.43
C ALA A 5 -17.33 0.88 -40.16
N ARG A 6 -16.94 1.98 -39.50
CA ARG A 6 -15.91 2.90 -39.97
C ARG A 6 -14.58 2.15 -39.93
N MET A 7 -14.31 1.35 -40.95
CA MET A 7 -13.00 0.74 -41.17
C MET A 7 -12.42 1.39 -42.42
N SER A 8 -11.45 2.29 -42.24
CA SER A 8 -10.45 2.47 -43.30
C SER A 8 -9.65 1.17 -43.36
N SER A 9 -10.06 0.28 -44.27
CA SER A 9 -9.31 -0.94 -44.57
C SER A 9 -8.04 -0.56 -45.33
N ILE A 10 -6.89 -0.61 -44.66
CA ILE A 10 -5.60 -0.48 -45.35
C ILE A 10 -5.41 -1.72 -46.21
N GLN A 11 -5.17 -1.54 -47.50
CA GLN A 11 -5.01 -2.60 -48.48
C GLN A 11 -3.67 -2.47 -49.20
N THR A 12 -3.00 -3.59 -49.45
CA THR A 12 -1.80 -3.60 -50.30
C THR A 12 -2.17 -3.19 -51.73
N CYS A 13 -1.34 -2.35 -52.35
CA CYS A 13 -1.50 -1.88 -53.72
C CYS A 13 -0.43 -2.52 -54.60
N ARG A 14 -0.80 -3.20 -55.69
CA ARG A 14 0.15 -3.86 -56.59
C ARG A 14 0.56 -2.94 -57.75
N ASP A 15 -0.39 -2.18 -58.29
CA ASP A 15 -0.19 -1.20 -59.34
C ASP A 15 -0.23 0.23 -58.80
N THR A 16 0.81 1.00 -59.10
CA THR A 16 0.94 2.42 -58.71
C THR A 16 1.01 3.38 -59.91
N SER A 17 0.68 2.90 -61.11
CA SER A 17 0.79 3.64 -62.37
C SER A 17 -0.08 4.88 -62.46
N ASP A 18 -1.26 4.87 -61.83
CA ASP A 18 -2.22 5.99 -61.82
C ASP A 18 -2.12 6.87 -60.55
N ALA A 19 -1.04 6.73 -59.79
CA ALA A 19 -0.82 7.50 -58.58
C ALA A 19 -0.47 8.96 -58.88
N VAL A 20 -1.16 9.88 -58.22
CA VAL A 20 -0.93 11.32 -58.27
C VAL A 20 -0.19 11.77 -57.02
N GLU A 21 0.81 12.64 -57.16
CA GLU A 21 1.59 13.13 -56.04
C GLU A 21 0.76 14.01 -55.10
N MET A 22 0.85 13.73 -53.79
CA MET A 22 0.25 14.56 -52.74
C MET A 22 1.33 15.17 -51.85
N CYS A 23 2.20 14.33 -51.30
CA CYS A 23 3.35 14.74 -50.50
C CYS A 23 4.47 13.68 -50.65
N PRO A 24 5.29 13.75 -51.72
CA PRO A 24 6.34 12.77 -52.00
C PRO A 24 7.38 12.64 -50.88
N SER A 25 7.66 13.73 -50.15
CA SER A 25 8.59 13.72 -49.01
C SER A 25 8.16 12.80 -47.87
N LEU A 26 6.87 12.48 -47.78
CA LEU A 26 6.30 11.54 -46.82
C LEU A 26 5.87 10.22 -47.48
N GLY A 27 6.18 10.03 -48.76
CA GLY A 27 5.73 8.88 -49.55
C GLY A 27 4.21 8.84 -49.77
N LEU A 28 3.51 9.97 -49.63
CA LEU A 28 2.05 10.05 -49.75
C LEU A 28 1.62 10.49 -51.15
N TYR A 29 0.67 9.74 -51.69
CA TYR A 29 0.11 9.88 -53.03
C TYR A 29 -1.41 9.69 -52.96
N LEU A 30 -2.11 10.09 -54.02
CA LEU A 30 -3.52 9.82 -54.24
C LEU A 30 -3.67 8.78 -55.35
N LYS A 31 -4.56 7.82 -55.17
CA LYS A 31 -4.88 6.81 -56.19
C LYS A 31 -6.37 6.87 -56.51
N THR A 32 -6.72 6.73 -57.78
CA THR A 32 -8.14 6.78 -58.18
C THR A 32 -8.92 5.60 -57.62
N ILE A 33 -10.14 5.87 -57.14
CA ILE A 33 -11.07 4.83 -56.69
C ILE A 33 -11.81 4.32 -57.94
N ALA A 34 -11.39 3.16 -58.42
CA ALA A 34 -11.96 2.52 -59.61
C ALA A 34 -13.07 1.54 -59.22
N ARG A 35 -14.29 2.05 -58.96
CA ARG A 35 -15.44 1.24 -58.53
C ARG A 35 -16.49 1.06 -59.62
N LEU A 36 -17.14 -0.10 -59.61
CA LEU A 36 -18.29 -0.44 -60.44
C LEU A 36 -19.42 -1.07 -59.62
N ASN A 37 -20.64 -0.90 -60.10
CA ASN A 37 -21.81 -1.59 -59.62
C ASN A 37 -22.18 -2.68 -60.62
N VAL A 38 -22.33 -3.91 -60.15
CA VAL A 38 -22.77 -5.06 -60.95
C VAL A 38 -24.14 -5.50 -60.44
N SER A 39 -25.13 -5.58 -61.32
CA SER A 39 -26.48 -6.02 -61.01
C SER A 39 -26.80 -7.26 -61.82
N ILE A 40 -27.27 -8.30 -61.13
CA ILE A 40 -27.67 -9.57 -61.74
C ILE A 40 -29.15 -9.77 -61.44
N GLN A 41 -29.94 -9.91 -62.51
CA GLN A 41 -31.36 -10.17 -62.39
C GLN A 41 -31.57 -11.67 -62.11
N LEU A 42 -32.32 -11.96 -61.05
CA LEU A 42 -32.68 -13.32 -60.66
C LEU A 42 -33.98 -13.74 -61.35
N PRO A 43 -34.13 -15.03 -61.69
CA PRO A 43 -35.36 -15.53 -62.28
C PRO A 43 -36.47 -15.57 -61.22
N GLN A 44 -37.73 -15.37 -61.62
CA GLN A 44 -38.85 -15.53 -60.70
C GLN A 44 -38.93 -17.00 -60.26
N MET A 45 -38.62 -17.24 -58.98
CA MET A 45 -38.51 -18.57 -58.42
C MET A 45 -39.90 -19.22 -58.32
N LYS A 46 -40.26 -20.02 -59.33
CA LYS A 46 -41.54 -20.75 -59.38
C LYS A 46 -41.59 -21.95 -58.45
N THR A 47 -40.44 -22.47 -58.00
CA THR A 47 -40.34 -23.65 -57.13
C THR A 47 -39.80 -23.25 -55.74
N PRO A 48 -40.55 -23.48 -54.66
CA PRO A 48 -40.09 -23.21 -53.30
C PRO A 48 -38.92 -24.15 -52.92
N GLY A 49 -37.90 -23.61 -52.25
CA GLY A 49 -36.78 -24.39 -51.69
C GLY A 49 -35.46 -24.33 -52.46
N LYS A 50 -35.43 -23.80 -53.69
CA LYS A 50 -34.16 -23.44 -54.34
C LYS A 50 -33.66 -22.11 -53.79
N SER A 51 -32.35 -21.93 -53.65
CA SER A 51 -31.75 -20.65 -53.27
C SER A 51 -30.50 -20.39 -54.11
N ILE A 52 -30.23 -19.12 -54.41
CA ILE A 52 -29.05 -18.72 -55.18
C ILE A 52 -27.93 -18.37 -54.19
N SER A 53 -26.82 -19.09 -54.27
CA SER A 53 -25.63 -18.77 -53.48
C SER A 53 -24.99 -17.49 -54.00
N SER A 54 -24.96 -16.44 -53.16
CA SER A 54 -24.27 -15.20 -53.51
C SER A 54 -22.78 -15.41 -53.74
N TRP A 55 -22.18 -16.42 -53.10
CA TRP A 55 -20.78 -16.78 -53.31
C TRP A 55 -20.52 -17.36 -54.70
N GLU A 56 -21.40 -18.24 -55.19
CA GLU A 56 -21.28 -18.78 -56.55
C GLU A 56 -21.30 -17.66 -57.59
N VAL A 57 -22.21 -16.71 -57.42
CA VAL A 57 -22.31 -15.53 -58.28
C VAL A 57 -21.01 -14.71 -58.25
N MET A 58 -20.42 -14.49 -57.07
CA MET A 58 -19.14 -13.79 -56.94
C MET A 58 -18.00 -14.50 -57.68
N GLU A 59 -17.91 -15.83 -57.58
CA GLU A 59 -16.89 -16.60 -58.31
C GLU A 59 -17.07 -16.52 -59.83
N LYS A 60 -18.30 -16.62 -60.31
CA LYS A 60 -18.60 -16.45 -61.74
C LYS A 60 -18.21 -15.06 -62.24
N LEU A 61 -18.47 -14.02 -61.44
CA LEU A 61 -18.02 -12.66 -61.75
C LEU A 61 -16.50 -12.54 -61.78
N ARG A 62 -15.78 -13.14 -60.82
CA ARG A 62 -14.30 -13.17 -60.83
C ARG A 62 -13.73 -13.83 -62.08
N LEU A 63 -14.35 -14.91 -62.55
CA LEU A 63 -13.93 -15.58 -63.78
C LEU A 63 -14.21 -14.74 -65.03
N ALA A 64 -15.36 -14.04 -65.06
CA ALA A 64 -15.78 -13.24 -66.21
C ALA A 64 -14.89 -12.00 -66.46
N ILE A 65 -14.15 -11.53 -65.45
CA ILE A 65 -13.29 -10.35 -65.56
C ILE A 65 -11.83 -10.65 -65.86
N LYS A 66 -11.43 -11.92 -66.03
CA LYS A 66 -10.04 -12.25 -66.34
C LYS A 66 -9.59 -11.63 -67.69
N PRO A 67 -8.34 -11.14 -67.80
CA PRO A 67 -7.22 -11.29 -66.84
C PRO A 67 -7.23 -10.34 -65.63
N ASP A 68 -8.17 -9.40 -65.52
CA ASP A 68 -8.24 -8.46 -64.41
C ASP A 68 -8.82 -9.10 -63.15
N GLU A 69 -8.54 -8.51 -61.99
CA GLU A 69 -9.00 -9.00 -60.68
C GLU A 69 -9.73 -7.89 -59.91
N PHE A 70 -10.75 -8.28 -59.14
CA PHE A 70 -11.36 -7.38 -58.16
C PHE A 70 -10.43 -7.25 -56.95
N THR A 71 -10.08 -6.02 -56.59
CA THR A 71 -9.39 -5.74 -55.31
C THR A 71 -10.35 -5.90 -54.14
N THR A 72 -11.63 -5.59 -54.35
CA THR A 72 -12.71 -5.81 -53.39
C THR A 72 -13.98 -6.13 -54.15
N LEU A 73 -14.73 -7.13 -53.72
CA LEU A 73 -16.05 -7.45 -54.25
C LEU A 73 -16.98 -7.74 -53.08
N LYS A 74 -17.99 -6.90 -52.88
CA LYS A 74 -18.95 -7.02 -51.79
C LYS A 74 -20.38 -6.95 -52.30
N ILE A 75 -21.28 -7.61 -51.59
CA ILE A 75 -22.72 -7.52 -51.85
C ILE A 75 -23.20 -6.18 -51.32
N SER A 76 -23.80 -5.37 -52.20
CA SER A 76 -24.38 -4.07 -51.86
C SER A 76 -25.86 -4.22 -51.47
N LYS A 77 -26.63 -5.02 -52.24
CA LYS A 77 -28.05 -5.25 -51.98
C LYS A 77 -28.50 -6.58 -52.57
N THR A 78 -29.26 -7.35 -51.81
CA THR A 78 -29.91 -8.58 -52.27
C THR A 78 -31.42 -8.43 -52.16
N THR A 79 -32.15 -8.77 -53.22
CA THR A 79 -33.62 -8.86 -53.24
C THR A 79 -34.03 -10.18 -53.89
N LEU A 80 -35.34 -10.47 -53.91
CA LEU A 80 -35.88 -11.64 -54.63
C LEU A 80 -35.71 -11.52 -56.16
N GLU A 81 -35.54 -10.31 -56.67
CA GLU A 81 -35.48 -10.01 -58.11
C GLU A 81 -34.06 -9.78 -58.63
N PHE A 82 -33.13 -9.34 -57.78
CA PHE A 82 -31.78 -9.03 -58.20
C PHE A 82 -30.77 -9.09 -57.06
N ILE A 83 -29.50 -9.29 -57.43
CA ILE A 83 -28.34 -9.12 -56.54
C ILE A 83 -27.47 -8.01 -57.11
N ARG A 84 -27.12 -7.02 -56.27
CA ARG A 84 -26.19 -5.95 -56.60
C ARG A 84 -24.90 -6.12 -55.83
N PHE A 85 -23.80 -6.03 -56.55
CA PHE A 85 -22.45 -6.04 -56.04
C PHE A 85 -21.80 -4.67 -56.26
N GLU A 86 -20.95 -4.27 -55.32
CA GLU A 86 -20.01 -3.18 -55.46
C GLU A 86 -18.61 -3.80 -55.59
N GLY A 87 -18.00 -3.62 -56.76
CA GLY A 87 -16.66 -4.09 -57.07
C GLY A 87 -15.69 -2.92 -57.14
N GLU A 88 -14.48 -3.09 -56.63
CA GLU A 88 -13.34 -2.22 -56.86
C GLU A 88 -12.29 -2.99 -57.65
N VAL A 89 -11.67 -2.31 -58.61
CA VAL A 89 -10.57 -2.84 -59.41
C VAL A 89 -9.34 -1.95 -59.23
N GLU A 90 -8.24 -2.36 -59.84
CA GLU A 90 -6.93 -1.79 -59.53
C GLU A 90 -6.69 -0.37 -60.08
N ASN A 91 -7.21 -0.06 -61.27
CA ASN A 91 -7.07 1.26 -61.89
C ASN A 91 -8.25 1.57 -62.84
N ARG A 92 -8.31 2.81 -63.33
CA ARG A 92 -9.42 3.27 -64.21
C ARG A 92 -9.43 2.61 -65.59
N ASN A 93 -8.29 2.14 -66.09
CA ASN A 93 -8.23 1.44 -67.39
C ASN A 93 -8.83 0.02 -67.25
N ALA A 94 -8.44 -0.70 -66.21
CA ALA A 94 -9.03 -1.98 -65.83
C ALA A 94 -10.54 -1.84 -65.61
N LEU A 95 -11.00 -0.75 -64.97
CA LEU A 95 -12.43 -0.48 -64.78
C LEU A 95 -13.21 -0.44 -66.09
N LYS A 96 -12.72 0.32 -67.08
CA LYS A 96 -13.36 0.40 -68.40
C LYS A 96 -13.43 -0.97 -69.08
N ALA A 97 -12.34 -1.74 -69.03
CA ALA A 97 -12.28 -3.08 -69.62
C ALA A 97 -13.21 -4.09 -68.90
N VAL A 98 -13.25 -4.04 -67.57
CA VAL A 98 -14.12 -4.87 -66.73
C VAL A 98 -15.59 -4.56 -66.96
N VAL A 99 -15.97 -3.28 -66.97
CA VAL A 99 -17.36 -2.86 -67.26
C VAL A 99 -17.77 -3.34 -68.65
N ALA A 100 -16.93 -3.15 -69.67
CA ALA A 100 -17.23 -3.59 -71.04
C ALA A 100 -17.41 -5.11 -71.18
N ARG A 101 -16.64 -5.92 -70.45
CA ARG A 101 -16.79 -7.39 -70.45
C ARG A 101 -18.01 -7.87 -69.68
N LEU A 102 -18.32 -7.24 -68.56
CA LEU A 102 -19.45 -7.65 -67.74
C LEU A 102 -20.79 -7.19 -68.31
N GLU A 103 -20.82 -6.04 -68.97
CA GLU A 103 -22.03 -5.48 -69.55
C GLU A 103 -22.60 -6.43 -70.62
N ASN A 104 -23.84 -6.88 -70.40
CA ASN A 104 -24.53 -7.87 -71.23
C ASN A 104 -23.90 -9.27 -71.26
N SER A 105 -22.92 -9.55 -70.39
CA SER A 105 -22.49 -10.93 -70.15
C SER A 105 -23.59 -11.77 -69.50
N THR A 106 -23.45 -13.09 -69.61
CA THR A 106 -24.38 -14.04 -68.98
C THR A 106 -23.66 -14.95 -68.01
N VAL A 107 -24.32 -15.26 -66.89
CA VAL A 107 -23.82 -16.15 -65.86
C VAL A 107 -24.76 -17.32 -65.70
N LYS A 108 -24.23 -18.53 -65.85
CA LYS A 108 -24.95 -19.78 -65.58
C LYS A 108 -24.71 -20.20 -64.14
N LEU A 109 -25.79 -20.35 -63.38
CA LEU A 109 -25.77 -20.79 -61.98
C LEU A 109 -26.15 -22.26 -61.87
N SER A 110 -25.57 -22.94 -60.88
CA SER A 110 -25.90 -24.31 -60.53
C SER A 110 -27.37 -24.42 -60.10
N GLY A 111 -28.08 -25.43 -60.61
CA GLY A 111 -29.49 -25.66 -60.28
C GLY A 111 -30.52 -24.78 -61.00
N PHE A 112 -30.08 -23.86 -61.87
CA PHE A 112 -30.92 -23.01 -62.71
C PHE A 112 -30.66 -23.25 -64.21
N PRO A 113 -31.70 -23.49 -65.03
CA PRO A 113 -31.53 -23.71 -66.46
C PRO A 113 -31.30 -22.40 -67.24
N GLU A 114 -31.78 -21.28 -66.71
CA GLU A 114 -31.70 -19.97 -67.36
C GLU A 114 -30.34 -19.30 -67.13
N ASN A 115 -29.79 -18.72 -68.20
CA ASN A 115 -28.60 -17.88 -68.13
C ASN A 115 -29.00 -16.50 -67.62
N LEU A 116 -28.39 -16.04 -66.54
CA LEU A 116 -28.71 -14.75 -65.93
C LEU A 116 -27.92 -13.64 -66.59
N ARG A 117 -28.60 -12.57 -66.99
CA ARG A 117 -27.95 -11.39 -67.59
C ARG A 117 -27.31 -10.52 -66.52
N VAL A 118 -26.07 -10.14 -66.76
CA VAL A 118 -25.30 -9.22 -65.93
C VAL A 118 -25.39 -7.82 -66.53
N ARG A 119 -25.58 -6.82 -65.67
CA ARG A 119 -25.43 -5.40 -66.00
C ARG A 119 -24.33 -4.81 -65.13
N ALA A 120 -23.42 -4.05 -65.71
CA ALA A 120 -22.32 -3.43 -65.00
C ALA A 120 -22.19 -1.95 -65.41
N ALA A 121 -22.01 -1.08 -64.42
CA ALA A 121 -21.79 0.34 -64.67
C ALA A 121 -20.75 0.90 -63.69
N GLU A 122 -20.00 1.92 -64.12
CA GLU A 122 -19.12 2.67 -63.22
C GLU A 122 -19.92 3.23 -62.04
N ALA A 123 -19.39 3.03 -60.82
CA ALA A 123 -20.07 3.47 -59.62
C ALA A 123 -19.96 4.99 -59.49
N LYS A 124 -21.09 5.65 -59.19
CA LYS A 124 -21.08 7.09 -58.91
C LYS A 124 -20.29 7.35 -57.62
N VAL A 125 -19.26 8.18 -57.72
CA VAL A 125 -18.51 8.65 -56.56
C VAL A 125 -19.40 9.56 -55.72
N SER A 126 -19.63 9.18 -54.46
CA SER A 126 -20.32 10.01 -53.48
C SER A 126 -19.36 11.07 -52.96
N PHE A 127 -19.42 12.28 -53.52
CA PHE A 127 -18.56 13.40 -53.15
C PHE A 127 -19.32 14.73 -53.35
N PRO A 128 -19.21 15.71 -52.44
CA PRO A 128 -19.85 17.01 -52.61
C PRO A 128 -19.39 17.72 -53.88
N THR A 129 -20.34 18.30 -54.61
CA THR A 129 -20.08 19.12 -55.80
C THR A 129 -19.98 20.59 -55.42
N ARG A 130 -19.44 21.39 -56.35
CA ARG A 130 -19.37 22.85 -56.16
C ARG A 130 -20.71 23.48 -55.84
N HIS A 131 -21.74 23.04 -56.55
CA HIS A 131 -23.10 23.48 -56.29
C HIS A 131 -23.56 23.15 -54.86
N ASP A 132 -23.18 22.00 -54.32
CA ASP A 132 -23.61 21.55 -52.99
C ASP A 132 -23.07 22.47 -51.88
N TRP A 133 -21.79 22.86 -51.94
CA TRP A 133 -21.25 23.77 -50.92
C TRP A 133 -21.65 25.23 -51.17
N ASP A 134 -21.66 25.70 -52.43
CA ASP A 134 -22.09 27.07 -52.74
C ASP A 134 -23.55 27.30 -52.33
N SER A 135 -24.45 26.33 -52.59
CA SER A 135 -25.84 26.41 -52.15
C SER A 135 -25.97 26.32 -50.64
N TYR A 136 -25.21 25.45 -49.98
CA TYR A 136 -25.27 25.31 -48.53
C TYR A 136 -24.89 26.62 -47.82
N PHE A 137 -23.74 27.23 -48.18
CA PHE A 137 -23.28 28.44 -47.48
C PHE A 137 -24.12 29.68 -47.80
N ARG A 138 -24.74 29.75 -48.98
CA ARG A 138 -25.71 30.80 -49.31
C ARG A 138 -26.99 30.70 -48.48
N ASP A 139 -27.50 29.48 -48.29
CA ASP A 139 -28.83 29.26 -47.70
C ASP A 139 -28.78 28.95 -46.19
N ALA A 140 -27.59 28.66 -45.62
CA ALA A 140 -27.41 28.31 -44.22
C ALA A 140 -27.60 29.51 -43.28
N LYS A 141 -28.45 29.33 -42.26
CA LYS A 141 -28.65 30.34 -41.22
C LYS A 141 -27.46 30.39 -40.26
N GLY A 142 -27.01 31.61 -39.94
CA GLY A 142 -25.94 31.83 -38.97
C GLY A 142 -24.54 31.49 -39.50
N MET A 143 -24.36 31.54 -40.81
CA MET A 143 -23.07 31.52 -41.48
C MET A 143 -22.78 32.93 -42.02
N ASP A 144 -21.55 33.40 -41.88
CA ASP A 144 -21.08 34.68 -42.39
C ASP A 144 -19.92 34.46 -43.38
N GLU A 145 -20.13 34.79 -44.66
CA GLU A 145 -19.11 34.64 -45.71
C GLU A 145 -17.82 35.42 -45.44
N MET A 146 -17.89 36.48 -44.64
CA MET A 146 -16.72 37.29 -44.28
C MET A 146 -15.89 36.63 -43.18
N LYS A 147 -16.46 35.67 -42.43
CA LYS A 147 -15.79 34.99 -41.32
C LYS A 147 -15.14 33.68 -41.76
N PRO A 148 -13.84 33.47 -41.43
CA PRO A 148 -13.19 32.19 -41.66
C PRO A 148 -13.88 31.05 -40.91
N GLY A 149 -14.12 29.92 -41.57
CA GLY A 149 -14.79 28.76 -40.97
C GLY A 149 -16.32 28.82 -40.97
N GLU A 150 -16.90 29.88 -41.53
CA GLU A 150 -18.34 30.02 -41.77
C GLU A 150 -18.66 30.16 -43.27
N ARG A 151 -17.68 29.80 -44.11
CA ARG A 151 -17.71 29.89 -45.57
C ARG A 151 -17.04 28.64 -46.17
N PRO A 152 -17.06 28.42 -47.50
CA PRO A 152 -16.41 27.27 -48.12
C PRO A 152 -14.87 27.42 -48.12
N ASP A 153 -14.26 27.34 -46.94
CA ASP A 153 -12.81 27.38 -46.74
C ASP A 153 -12.29 26.19 -45.91
N THR A 154 -13.19 25.40 -45.33
CA THR A 154 -12.84 24.33 -44.40
C THR A 154 -13.31 22.97 -44.93
N ILE A 155 -12.34 22.07 -45.17
CA ILE A 155 -12.61 20.66 -45.47
C ILE A 155 -12.58 19.81 -44.20
N TYR A 156 -13.37 18.76 -44.19
CA TYR A 156 -13.39 17.73 -43.16
C TYR A 156 -13.04 16.38 -43.79
N VAL A 157 -11.94 15.79 -43.34
CA VAL A 157 -11.42 14.52 -43.86
C VAL A 157 -11.47 13.47 -42.76
N GLN A 158 -12.08 12.33 -43.06
CA GLN A 158 -12.27 11.21 -42.15
C GLN A 158 -11.49 9.99 -42.58
N GLY A 159 -11.08 9.19 -41.60
CA GLY A 159 -10.47 7.87 -41.83
C GLY A 159 -9.02 7.91 -42.28
N LEU A 160 -8.27 8.96 -41.92
CA LEU A 160 -6.82 9.03 -42.20
C LEU A 160 -6.06 8.07 -41.27
N PRO A 161 -5.16 7.20 -41.77
CA PRO A 161 -4.42 6.28 -40.90
C PRO A 161 -3.43 7.01 -39.98
N CYS A 162 -3.52 6.82 -38.66
CA CYS A 162 -2.65 7.52 -37.69
C CYS A 162 -1.16 7.32 -37.98
N LYS A 163 -0.75 6.07 -38.24
CA LYS A 163 0.65 5.69 -38.51
C LYS A 163 1.26 6.33 -39.75
N TRP A 164 0.45 6.76 -40.71
CA TRP A 164 0.94 7.40 -41.94
C TRP A 164 1.28 8.88 -41.72
N PHE A 165 0.70 9.46 -40.66
CA PHE A 165 0.89 10.87 -40.29
C PHE A 165 1.60 11.01 -38.94
N ALA A 166 2.17 9.93 -38.40
CA ALA A 166 2.85 9.93 -37.10
C ALA A 166 4.32 10.33 -37.24
N ASP A 167 4.82 11.11 -36.27
CA ASP A 167 6.26 11.33 -36.12
C ASP A 167 6.85 10.14 -35.35
N LYS A 168 7.46 9.22 -36.11
CA LYS A 168 8.04 7.97 -35.59
C LYS A 168 9.08 8.19 -34.47
N ARG A 169 9.64 9.39 -34.32
CA ARG A 169 10.62 9.71 -33.27
C ARG A 169 9.96 10.12 -31.94
N ARG A 170 8.73 10.64 -31.98
CA ARG A 170 8.01 11.15 -30.80
C ARG A 170 6.95 10.18 -30.33
N ASP A 171 6.00 9.87 -31.20
CA ASP A 171 4.84 9.05 -30.92
C ASP A 171 4.41 8.36 -32.21
N ALA A 172 4.65 7.05 -32.29
CA ALA A 172 4.48 6.27 -33.52
C ALA A 172 3.01 5.92 -33.81
N ASP A 173 2.13 6.03 -32.81
CA ASP A 173 0.73 5.64 -32.93
C ASP A 173 -0.20 6.86 -33.02
N ARG A 174 0.32 8.08 -32.83
CA ARG A 174 -0.46 9.32 -32.83
C ARG A 174 -0.11 10.23 -34.01
N PRO A 175 -1.10 10.81 -34.71
CA PRO A 175 -0.82 11.70 -35.83
C PRO A 175 -0.16 13.01 -35.37
N SER A 176 0.75 13.53 -36.18
CA SER A 176 1.45 14.80 -35.98
C SER A 176 0.76 15.91 -36.74
N GLU A 177 0.30 16.94 -36.04
CA GLU A 177 -0.31 18.13 -36.64
C GLU A 177 0.58 18.78 -37.72
N HIS A 178 1.90 18.77 -37.50
CA HIS A 178 2.87 19.32 -38.44
C HIS A 178 2.89 18.55 -39.77
N LEU A 179 2.90 17.21 -39.71
CA LEU A 179 2.89 16.37 -40.89
C LEU A 179 1.56 16.49 -41.66
N VAL A 180 0.44 16.53 -40.94
CA VAL A 180 -0.87 16.74 -41.58
C VAL A 180 -0.92 18.11 -42.25
N ARG A 181 -0.45 19.17 -41.58
CA ARG A 181 -0.35 20.51 -42.18
C ARG A 181 0.52 20.50 -43.43
N GLN A 182 1.67 19.83 -43.41
CA GLN A 182 2.56 19.71 -44.58
C GLN A 182 1.86 19.03 -45.76
N VAL A 183 1.14 17.92 -45.52
CA VAL A 183 0.44 17.16 -46.56
C VAL A 183 -0.69 17.99 -47.20
N PHE A 184 -1.47 18.70 -46.39
CA PHE A 184 -2.59 19.51 -46.87
C PHE A 184 -2.19 20.93 -47.29
N SER A 185 -0.91 21.30 -47.24
CA SER A 185 -0.44 22.61 -47.76
C SER A 185 -0.27 22.64 -49.28
N GLY A 186 -0.27 21.47 -49.95
CA GLY A 186 -0.12 21.38 -51.41
C GLY A 186 -1.20 22.14 -52.20
N PRO A 187 -2.51 21.94 -51.91
CA PRO A 187 -3.59 22.68 -52.58
C PRO A 187 -3.60 24.19 -52.32
N GLY A 188 -3.09 24.63 -51.17
CA GLY A 188 -3.02 26.04 -50.79
C GLY A 188 -2.60 26.22 -49.32
N PRO A 189 -2.31 27.46 -48.90
CA PRO A 189 -1.86 27.74 -47.53
C PRO A 189 -2.97 27.45 -46.50
N VAL A 190 -2.62 26.63 -45.51
CA VAL A 190 -3.51 26.24 -44.41
C VAL A 190 -3.53 27.34 -43.34
N ARG A 191 -4.72 27.87 -43.06
CA ARG A 191 -4.97 28.86 -41.99
C ARG A 191 -4.96 28.20 -40.62
N ARG A 192 -5.80 27.18 -40.45
CA ARG A 192 -5.99 26.45 -39.20
C ARG A 192 -6.18 24.98 -39.50
N LEU A 193 -5.74 24.16 -38.57
CA LEU A 193 -5.87 22.72 -38.63
C LEU A 193 -6.23 22.23 -37.24
N ASP A 194 -7.21 21.34 -37.15
CA ASP A 194 -7.59 20.71 -35.89
C ASP A 194 -7.79 19.22 -36.11
N ILE A 195 -7.16 18.43 -35.22
CA ILE A 195 -7.26 16.98 -35.18
C ILE A 195 -7.95 16.66 -33.86
N PRO A 196 -9.26 16.40 -33.85
CA PRO A 196 -9.99 16.21 -32.61
C PRO A 196 -9.38 15.10 -31.73
N LEU A 197 -8.88 14.01 -32.34
CA LEU A 197 -8.18 12.92 -31.65
C LEU A 197 -7.02 13.40 -30.75
N LEU A 198 -6.42 14.56 -31.04
CA LEU A 198 -5.33 15.11 -30.24
C LEU A 198 -5.79 15.83 -28.96
N ASP A 199 -7.08 16.15 -28.82
CA ASP A 199 -7.64 16.82 -27.65
C ASP A 199 -8.00 15.81 -26.54
N PRO A 200 -7.29 15.82 -25.40
CA PRO A 200 -7.55 14.89 -24.28
C PRO A 200 -8.97 14.98 -23.73
N TYR A 201 -9.57 16.17 -23.79
CA TYR A 201 -10.89 16.46 -23.20
C TYR A 201 -12.03 16.29 -24.20
N GLN A 202 -11.75 15.90 -25.45
CA GLN A 202 -12.78 15.70 -26.47
C GLN A 202 -13.81 14.66 -26.04
N LYS A 203 -13.37 13.56 -25.41
CA LYS A 203 -14.27 12.48 -24.96
C LYS A 203 -15.27 12.97 -23.92
N ASP A 204 -14.83 13.84 -23.00
CA ASP A 204 -15.68 14.41 -21.96
C ASP A 204 -16.63 15.46 -22.54
N ALA A 205 -16.17 16.27 -23.49
CA ALA A 205 -17.01 17.23 -24.21
C ALA A 205 -18.09 16.54 -25.07
N GLU A 206 -17.76 15.44 -25.77
CA GLU A 206 -18.72 14.65 -26.54
C GLU A 206 -19.73 13.91 -25.65
N ALA A 207 -19.27 13.39 -24.50
CA ALA A 207 -20.12 12.77 -23.50
C ALA A 207 -21.12 13.76 -22.90
N ALA A 208 -20.69 15.00 -22.63
CA ALA A 208 -21.56 16.07 -22.14
C ALA A 208 -22.68 16.46 -23.13
N VAL A 209 -22.46 16.25 -24.44
CA VAL A 209 -23.44 16.53 -25.51
C VAL A 209 -24.31 15.30 -25.83
N GLY A 210 -24.20 14.21 -25.06
CA GLY A 210 -25.00 13.00 -25.25
C GLY A 210 -24.66 12.22 -26.52
N ARG A 211 -23.53 12.52 -27.18
CA ARG A 211 -22.96 11.64 -28.21
C ARG A 211 -22.27 10.50 -27.48
N ILE A 212 -23.01 9.42 -27.25
CA ILE A 212 -22.46 8.18 -26.72
C ILE A 212 -21.38 7.69 -27.71
N SER A 213 -20.11 7.95 -27.39
CA SER A 213 -18.97 7.36 -28.09
C SER A 213 -18.89 5.90 -27.68
N THR A 214 -19.65 5.05 -28.37
CA THR A 214 -19.54 3.60 -28.23
C THR A 214 -18.11 3.21 -28.57
N PHE A 215 -17.36 2.73 -27.57
CA PHE A 215 -16.00 2.21 -27.67
C PHE A 215 -15.79 1.51 -29.02
N SER A 216 -15.12 2.19 -29.95
CA SER A 216 -14.74 1.57 -31.22
C SER A 216 -13.24 1.49 -31.22
N PHE A 217 -12.74 0.27 -31.03
CA PHE A 217 -11.31 -0.08 -31.13
C PHE A 217 -10.67 0.42 -32.44
N SER A 218 -11.49 0.66 -33.48
CA SER A 218 -11.08 1.25 -34.76
C SER A 218 -10.75 2.76 -34.73
N GLN A 219 -11.23 3.54 -33.76
CA GLN A 219 -10.92 4.98 -33.64
C GLN A 219 -9.45 5.26 -33.27
N GLU A 220 -8.70 4.25 -32.79
CA GLU A 220 -7.28 4.40 -32.45
C GLU A 220 -6.36 4.25 -33.68
N LEU A 221 -6.83 3.63 -34.76
CA LEU A 221 -6.02 3.39 -35.97
C LEU A 221 -6.14 4.50 -37.02
N THR A 222 -7.24 5.25 -36.99
CA THR A 222 -7.52 6.33 -37.94
C THR A 222 -8.03 7.57 -37.22
N PHE A 223 -7.70 8.75 -37.74
CA PHE A 223 -8.15 10.03 -37.23
C PHE A 223 -8.95 10.80 -38.28
N ASP A 224 -9.69 11.78 -37.79
CA ASP A 224 -10.35 12.78 -38.62
C ASP A 224 -9.66 14.14 -38.43
N VAL A 225 -9.73 15.00 -39.44
CA VAL A 225 -9.11 16.33 -39.41
C VAL A 225 -9.99 17.37 -40.08
N TYR A 226 -10.01 18.57 -39.49
CA TYR A 226 -10.53 19.77 -40.12
C TYR A 226 -9.36 20.62 -40.62
N VAL A 227 -9.41 21.00 -41.89
CA VAL A 227 -8.38 21.82 -42.52
C VAL A 227 -9.03 23.05 -43.12
N GLN A 228 -8.73 24.22 -42.56
CA GLN A 228 -9.18 25.53 -43.04
C GLN A 228 -8.08 26.15 -43.90
N TYR A 229 -8.40 26.49 -45.14
CA TYR A 229 -7.52 27.20 -46.06
C TYR A 229 -7.64 28.72 -45.88
N MET A 230 -6.58 29.46 -46.22
CA MET A 230 -6.63 30.93 -46.23
C MET A 230 -7.56 31.46 -47.33
N GLU A 231 -7.58 30.78 -48.48
CA GLU A 231 -8.26 31.22 -49.70
C GLU A 231 -9.25 30.18 -50.21
N TYR A 232 -10.34 30.66 -50.82
CA TYR A 232 -11.35 29.81 -51.48
C TYR A 232 -10.73 28.89 -52.53
N MET A 233 -9.73 29.38 -53.29
CA MET A 233 -9.05 28.56 -54.30
C MET A 233 -8.29 27.39 -53.70
N GLY A 234 -7.75 27.51 -52.48
CA GLY A 234 -7.12 26.40 -51.76
C GLY A 234 -8.13 25.31 -51.41
N PHE A 235 -9.31 25.72 -50.93
CA PHE A 235 -10.43 24.82 -50.65
C PHE A 235 -10.91 24.08 -51.91
N VAL A 236 -11.17 24.79 -53.01
CA VAL A 236 -11.63 24.17 -54.27
C VAL A 236 -10.60 23.19 -54.81
N LYS A 237 -9.32 23.59 -54.87
CA LYS A 237 -8.23 22.70 -55.31
C LYS A 237 -8.14 21.44 -54.45
N ALA A 238 -8.32 21.56 -53.14
CA ALA A 238 -8.29 20.41 -52.24
C ALA A 238 -9.48 19.48 -52.48
N MET A 239 -10.69 20.02 -52.58
CA MET A 239 -11.90 19.25 -52.89
C MET A 239 -11.78 18.53 -54.24
N ASP A 240 -11.31 19.21 -55.28
CA ASP A 240 -11.13 18.62 -56.61
C ASP A 240 -10.05 17.54 -56.63
N SER A 241 -8.92 17.77 -55.95
CA SER A 241 -7.80 16.81 -55.92
C SER A 241 -8.16 15.54 -55.16
N LEU A 242 -8.99 15.63 -54.11
CA LEU A 242 -9.39 14.50 -53.27
C LEU A 242 -10.63 13.77 -53.82
N ARG A 243 -11.33 14.34 -54.81
CA ARG A 243 -12.55 13.77 -55.36
C ARG A 243 -12.30 12.43 -56.04
N GLY A 244 -12.94 11.37 -55.52
CA GLY A 244 -12.81 10.03 -56.08
C GLY A 244 -11.42 9.43 -55.89
N MET A 245 -10.64 9.96 -54.95
CA MET A 245 -9.31 9.47 -54.61
C MET A 245 -9.32 8.74 -53.27
N LYS A 246 -8.45 7.75 -53.15
CA LYS A 246 -8.03 7.15 -51.89
C LYS A 246 -6.57 7.50 -51.62
N LEU A 247 -6.17 7.52 -50.36
CA LEU A 247 -4.81 7.81 -49.98
C LEU A 247 -3.92 6.59 -50.28
N MET A 248 -2.69 6.82 -50.73
CA MET A 248 -1.71 5.78 -50.98
C MET A 248 -0.37 6.14 -50.34
N LEU A 249 0.22 5.21 -49.60
CA LEU A 249 1.56 5.32 -49.04
C LEU A 249 2.51 4.41 -49.82
N LYS A 250 3.59 4.97 -50.38
CA LYS A 250 4.74 4.22 -50.88
C LYS A 250 5.81 4.19 -49.79
N THR A 251 6.19 3.00 -49.35
CA THR A 251 7.25 2.83 -48.36
C THR A 251 8.62 2.83 -49.03
N PRO A 252 9.70 3.17 -48.29
CA PRO A 252 11.06 3.11 -48.82
C PRO A 252 11.47 1.72 -49.31
N GLU A 253 10.85 0.66 -48.78
CA GLU A 253 11.08 -0.73 -49.21
C GLU A 253 10.36 -1.10 -50.52
N GLY A 254 9.76 -0.13 -51.22
CA GLY A 254 9.07 -0.33 -52.50
C GLY A 254 7.67 -0.94 -52.38
N ARG A 255 7.13 -1.09 -51.16
CA ARG A 255 5.75 -1.55 -50.96
C ARG A 255 4.79 -0.38 -51.03
N ALA A 256 3.58 -0.62 -51.54
CA ALA A 256 2.53 0.37 -51.60
C ALA A 256 1.27 -0.10 -50.85
N PHE A 257 0.64 0.82 -50.12
CA PHE A 257 -0.58 0.59 -49.37
C PHE A 257 -1.60 1.68 -49.68
N THR A 258 -2.88 1.34 -49.71
CA THR A 258 -3.98 2.29 -49.95
C THR A 258 -4.95 2.31 -48.77
N ALA A 259 -5.53 3.46 -48.49
CA ALA A 259 -6.51 3.67 -47.42
C ALA A 259 -7.66 4.53 -47.95
N ASN A 260 -8.89 4.04 -47.74
CA ASN A 260 -10.08 4.79 -48.12
C ASN A 260 -10.30 5.95 -47.15
N ILE A 261 -10.45 7.14 -47.70
CA ILE A 261 -10.75 8.37 -46.95
C ILE A 261 -12.12 8.89 -47.36
N LYS A 262 -12.78 9.61 -46.47
CA LYS A 262 -14.03 10.32 -46.77
C LYS A 262 -13.79 11.81 -46.59
N VAL A 263 -14.19 12.61 -47.57
CA VAL A 263 -13.97 14.05 -47.60
C VAL A 263 -15.32 14.73 -47.76
N ASP A 264 -15.56 15.74 -46.95
CA ASP A 264 -16.72 16.63 -47.00
C ASP A 264 -16.28 18.07 -46.69
N PHE A 265 -17.17 19.03 -46.81
CA PHE A 265 -16.96 20.39 -46.32
C PHE A 265 -17.58 20.56 -44.93
N ASP A 266 -17.00 21.45 -44.13
CA ASP A 266 -17.49 21.68 -42.76
C ASP A 266 -18.83 22.41 -42.75
N LYS A 267 -19.80 21.83 -42.04
CA LYS A 267 -21.16 22.36 -41.83
C LYS A 267 -21.39 22.80 -40.39
N SER A 268 -20.42 22.54 -39.52
CA SER A 268 -20.54 22.72 -38.07
C SER A 268 -19.90 24.00 -37.56
N ARG A 269 -19.18 24.72 -38.42
CA ARG A 269 -18.35 25.88 -38.05
C ARG A 269 -17.25 25.48 -37.07
N HIS A 270 -16.67 24.29 -37.23
CA HIS A 270 -15.71 23.69 -36.32
C HIS A 270 -14.49 24.58 -36.12
N LEU A 271 -14.02 25.22 -37.19
CA LEU A 271 -12.86 26.12 -37.20
C LEU A 271 -13.24 27.62 -37.24
N SER A 272 -14.49 27.96 -36.91
CA SER A 272 -14.88 29.34 -36.63
C SER A 272 -14.27 29.83 -35.32
N ASP A 273 -14.09 31.14 -35.19
CA ASP A 273 -13.55 31.74 -33.97
C ASP A 273 -14.43 31.43 -32.76
N ASP A 274 -15.76 31.51 -32.91
CA ASP A 274 -16.72 31.23 -31.84
C ASP A 274 -16.63 29.79 -31.33
N SER A 275 -16.58 28.81 -32.23
CA SER A 275 -16.46 27.39 -31.86
C SER A 275 -15.12 27.08 -31.21
N ILE A 276 -14.04 27.66 -31.72
CA ILE A 276 -12.69 27.49 -31.15
C ILE A 276 -12.64 28.09 -29.75
N GLN A 277 -13.14 29.32 -29.56
CA GLN A 277 -13.17 29.97 -28.25
C GLN A 277 -14.02 29.19 -27.25
N ARG A 278 -15.18 28.67 -27.67
CA ARG A 278 -16.03 27.83 -26.82
C ARG A 278 -15.29 26.57 -26.36
N ARG A 279 -14.67 25.82 -27.28
CA ARG A 279 -13.88 24.63 -26.93
C ARG A 279 -12.72 24.97 -26.01
N GLN A 280 -12.00 26.07 -26.26
CA GLN A 280 -10.90 26.52 -25.39
C GLN A 280 -11.38 26.95 -23.99
N GLN A 281 -12.56 27.55 -23.87
CA GLN A 281 -13.15 27.88 -22.57
C GLN A 281 -13.59 26.64 -21.81
N GLU A 282 -14.24 25.69 -22.46
CA GLU A 282 -14.63 24.40 -21.87
C GLU A 282 -13.39 23.62 -21.42
N ARG A 283 -12.36 23.55 -22.27
CA ARG A 283 -11.08 22.94 -21.94
C ARG A 283 -10.45 23.54 -20.68
N ARG A 284 -10.34 24.88 -20.62
CA ARG A 284 -9.81 25.57 -19.42
C ARG A 284 -10.61 25.28 -18.16
N LYS A 285 -11.94 25.18 -18.26
CA LYS A 285 -12.79 24.82 -17.11
C LYS A 285 -12.50 23.39 -16.63
N LEU A 286 -12.33 22.45 -17.55
CA LEU A 286 -11.99 21.06 -17.21
C LEU A 286 -10.60 20.94 -16.60
N GLU A 287 -9.60 21.63 -17.16
CA GLU A 287 -8.24 21.69 -16.62
C GLU A 287 -8.20 22.25 -15.19
N VAL A 288 -8.99 23.29 -14.90
CA VAL A 288 -9.10 23.85 -13.54
C VAL A 288 -9.75 22.83 -12.59
N LEU A 289 -10.84 22.19 -12.99
CA LEU A 289 -11.52 21.18 -12.17
C LEU A 289 -10.65 19.95 -11.89
N GLU A 290 -9.85 19.52 -12.86
CA GLU A 290 -8.89 18.42 -12.71
C GLU A 290 -7.79 18.82 -11.72
N LYS A 291 -7.21 20.01 -11.87
CA LYS A 291 -6.19 20.53 -10.96
C LYS A 291 -6.72 20.70 -9.53
N GLU A 292 -7.95 21.19 -9.35
CA GLU A 292 -8.59 21.28 -8.03
C GLU A 292 -8.79 19.90 -7.40
N ARG A 293 -9.15 18.88 -8.19
CA ARG A 293 -9.25 17.49 -7.71
C ARG A 293 -7.89 16.95 -7.29
N GLU A 294 -6.85 17.15 -8.10
CA GLU A 294 -5.48 16.75 -7.78
C GLU A 294 -4.97 17.43 -6.50
N GLU A 295 -5.18 18.74 -6.37
CA GLU A 295 -4.81 19.51 -5.17
C GLU A 295 -5.57 19.05 -3.94
N ARG A 296 -6.86 18.71 -4.08
CA ARG A 296 -7.66 18.15 -2.99
C ARG A 296 -7.12 16.80 -2.54
N VAL A 297 -6.82 15.89 -3.47
CA VAL A 297 -6.22 14.58 -3.15
C VAL A 297 -4.86 14.74 -2.48
N LEU A 298 -4.05 15.69 -2.95
CA LEU A 298 -2.75 15.99 -2.34
C LEU A 298 -2.91 16.55 -0.92
N ARG A 299 -3.88 17.45 -0.70
CA ARG A 299 -4.18 18.00 0.62
C ARG A 299 -4.67 16.93 1.59
N GLU A 300 -5.62 16.09 1.17
CA GLU A 300 -6.11 14.96 1.97
C GLU A 300 -4.96 14.01 2.34
N ARG A 301 -4.03 13.72 1.41
CA ARG A 301 -2.84 12.90 1.69
C ARG A 301 -1.89 13.57 2.70
N LEU A 302 -1.64 14.87 2.59
CA LEU A 302 -0.79 15.62 3.52
C LEU A 302 -1.42 15.72 4.92
N GLU A 303 -2.74 15.89 5.01
CA GLU A 303 -3.47 15.89 6.28
C GLU A 303 -3.43 14.51 6.92
N GLU A 304 -3.63 13.44 6.16
CA GLU A 304 -3.50 12.06 6.64
C GLU A 304 -2.08 11.78 7.17
N GLU A 305 -1.04 12.23 6.46
CA GLU A 305 0.35 12.09 6.90
C GLU A 305 0.63 12.87 8.19
N ARG A 306 0.13 14.11 8.31
CA ARG A 306 0.22 14.91 9.54
C ARG A 306 -0.50 14.26 10.71
N MET A 307 -1.67 13.68 10.48
CA MET A 307 -2.42 12.96 11.51
C MET A 307 -1.66 11.72 11.98
N ARG A 308 -1.08 10.94 11.06
CA ARG A 308 -0.22 9.79 11.39
C ARG A 308 1.04 10.22 12.14
N GLU A 309 1.66 11.35 11.79
CA GLU A 309 2.82 11.86 12.51
C GLU A 309 2.46 12.37 13.92
N ALA A 310 1.35 13.10 14.05
CA ALA A 310 0.84 13.54 15.35
C ALA A 310 0.47 12.37 16.25
N GLU A 311 -0.13 11.30 15.70
CA GLU A 311 -0.40 10.07 16.44
C GLU A 311 0.89 9.39 16.92
N ARG A 312 1.90 9.24 16.05
CA ARG A 312 3.22 8.72 16.43
C ARG A 312 3.88 9.56 17.52
N ARG A 313 3.76 10.88 17.46
CA ARG A 313 4.29 11.79 18.48
C ARG A 313 3.58 11.63 19.81
N ARG A 314 2.24 11.54 19.82
CA ARG A 314 1.46 11.28 21.03
C ARG A 314 1.80 9.94 21.67
N GLN A 315 1.98 8.89 20.86
CA GLN A 315 2.40 7.58 21.37
C GLN A 315 3.78 7.65 22.04
N ARG A 316 4.75 8.36 21.45
CA ARG A 316 6.07 8.59 22.06
C ARG A 316 5.99 9.39 23.35
N GLU A 317 5.23 10.48 23.36
CA GLU A 317 5.02 11.30 24.56
C GLU A 317 4.32 10.51 25.68
N GLU A 318 3.34 9.65 25.35
CA GLU A 318 2.69 8.77 26.31
C GLU A 318 3.64 7.69 26.84
N GLU A 319 4.48 7.10 25.98
CA GLU A 319 5.49 6.12 26.36
C GLU A 319 6.54 6.74 27.30
N GLU A 320 7.06 7.92 26.96
CA GLU A 320 7.97 8.69 27.82
C GLU A 320 7.31 9.05 29.16
N GLN A 321 6.04 9.45 29.17
CA GLN A 321 5.33 9.70 30.43
C GLN A 321 5.14 8.43 31.26
N ARG A 322 4.84 7.30 30.62
CA ARG A 322 4.75 6.00 31.29
C ARG A 322 6.10 5.58 31.88
N GLU A 323 7.19 5.81 31.16
CA GLU A 323 8.55 5.54 31.62
C GLU A 323 8.92 6.44 32.80
N ARG A 324 8.71 7.76 32.72
CA ARG A 324 8.91 8.70 33.84
C ARG A 324 8.10 8.32 35.07
N ARG A 325 6.84 7.89 34.91
CA ARG A 325 6.00 7.40 36.02
C ARG A 325 6.56 6.10 36.63
N ARG A 326 7.14 5.20 35.83
CA ARG A 326 7.81 3.99 36.33
C ARG A 326 9.06 4.35 37.11
N GLU A 327 9.89 5.24 36.57
CA GLU A 327 11.10 5.74 37.24
C GLU A 327 10.76 6.46 38.56
N GLU A 328 9.75 7.34 38.58
CA GLU A 328 9.33 8.03 39.80
C GLU A 328 8.81 7.05 40.86
N ARG A 329 8.00 6.06 40.44
CA ARG A 329 7.54 4.99 41.35
C ARG A 329 8.71 4.18 41.90
N GLN A 330 9.73 3.92 41.09
CA GLN A 330 10.93 3.20 41.52
C GLN A 330 11.73 4.04 42.51
N ARG A 331 11.97 5.32 42.22
CA ARG A 331 12.62 6.27 43.14
C ARG A 331 11.89 6.38 44.47
N ARG A 332 10.56 6.49 44.47
CA ARG A 332 9.75 6.51 45.70
C ARG A 332 9.86 5.21 46.50
N ARG A 333 9.95 4.05 45.84
CA ARG A 333 10.17 2.75 46.50
C ARG A 333 11.57 2.67 47.11
N GLU A 334 12.60 3.13 46.39
CA GLU A 334 13.97 3.18 46.87
C GLU A 334 14.14 4.16 48.04
N GLU A 335 13.53 5.34 47.95
CA GLU A 335 13.52 6.33 49.04
C GLU A 335 12.79 5.79 50.27
N ARG A 336 11.66 5.11 50.10
CA ARG A 336 10.94 4.47 51.20
C ARG A 336 11.77 3.38 51.87
N LYS A 337 12.41 2.51 51.09
CA LYS A 337 13.34 1.49 51.63
C LYS A 337 14.48 2.12 52.41
N ARG A 338 15.08 3.19 51.88
CA ARG A 338 16.17 3.91 52.54
C ARG A 338 15.72 4.53 53.87
N ARG A 339 14.51 5.09 53.93
CA ARG A 339 13.92 5.59 55.19
C ARG A 339 13.65 4.48 56.19
N GLU A 340 13.10 3.35 55.74
CA GLU A 340 12.86 2.17 56.57
C GLU A 340 14.20 1.61 57.13
N GLU A 341 15.26 1.55 56.32
CA GLU A 341 16.61 1.17 56.74
C GLU A 341 17.24 2.17 57.74
N GLU A 342 17.03 3.47 57.53
CA GLU A 342 17.52 4.53 58.42
C GLU A 342 16.81 4.49 59.78
N ASP A 343 15.48 4.31 59.78
CA ASP A 343 14.68 4.14 60.99
C ASP A 343 15.06 2.85 61.74
N GLU A 344 15.29 1.74 61.04
CA GLU A 344 15.76 0.49 61.65
C GLU A 344 17.16 0.63 62.25
N ALA A 345 18.08 1.31 61.55
CA ALA A 345 19.41 1.61 62.06
C ALA A 345 19.36 2.51 63.31
N LYS A 346 18.44 3.47 63.35
CA LYS A 346 18.21 4.32 64.52
C LYS A 346 17.66 3.52 65.70
N ARG A 347 16.68 2.65 65.47
CA ARG A 347 16.16 1.72 66.49
C ARG A 347 17.25 0.82 67.05
N ARG A 348 18.13 0.27 66.20
CA ARG A 348 19.27 -0.55 66.64
C ARG A 348 20.25 0.24 67.51
N LYS A 349 20.53 1.51 67.19
CA LYS A 349 21.38 2.38 68.02
C LYS A 349 20.72 2.69 69.37
N GLU A 350 19.42 2.98 69.38
CA GLU A 350 18.67 3.22 70.62
C GLU A 350 18.63 1.97 71.51
N GLU A 351 18.46 0.77 70.93
CA GLU A 351 18.54 -0.51 71.64
C GLU A 351 19.94 -0.78 72.21
N GLU A 352 21.00 -0.48 71.46
CA GLU A 352 22.40 -0.62 71.91
C GLU A 352 22.72 0.37 73.05
N GLU A 353 22.29 1.63 72.95
CA GLU A 353 22.44 2.62 74.01
C GLU A 353 21.64 2.24 75.27
N ALA A 354 20.40 1.75 75.12
CA ALA A 354 19.60 1.25 76.23
C ALA A 354 20.27 0.05 76.91
N MET A 355 20.83 -0.88 76.14
CA MET A 355 21.58 -2.02 76.66
C MET A 355 22.83 -1.58 77.42
N LYS A 356 23.53 -0.55 76.93
CA LYS A 356 24.71 0.03 77.59
C LYS A 356 24.33 0.73 78.91
N ARG A 357 23.25 1.50 78.93
CA ARG A 357 22.71 2.11 80.16
C ARG A 357 22.30 1.06 81.19
N TYR A 358 21.68 -0.03 80.73
CA TYR A 358 21.33 -1.15 81.60
C TYR A 358 22.56 -1.84 82.21
N GLN A 359 23.64 -2.00 81.43
CA GLN A 359 24.92 -2.50 81.95
C GLN A 359 25.57 -1.55 82.96
N GLU A 360 25.51 -0.23 82.72
CA GLU A 360 26.00 0.78 83.66
C GLU A 360 25.20 0.81 84.96
N GLU A 361 23.86 0.68 84.91
CA GLU A 361 23.03 0.56 86.11
C GLU A 361 23.35 -0.69 86.93
N LEU A 362 23.57 -1.84 86.28
CA LEU A 362 24.02 -3.06 86.94
C LEU A 362 25.36 -2.87 87.64
N LYS A 363 26.30 -2.19 86.97
CA LYS A 363 27.62 -1.88 87.53
C LYS A 363 27.51 -0.95 88.75
N LYS A 364 26.66 0.07 88.65
CA LYS A 364 26.42 1.03 89.75
C LYS A 364 25.76 0.36 90.95
N LYS A 365 24.79 -0.53 90.74
CA LYS A 365 24.19 -1.35 91.82
C LYS A 365 25.23 -2.22 92.50
N TRP A 366 26.13 -2.84 91.74
CA TRP A 366 27.21 -3.65 92.30
C TRP A 366 28.20 -2.81 93.11
N GLU A 367 28.54 -1.59 92.65
CA GLU A 367 29.36 -0.64 93.39
C GLU A 367 28.67 -0.12 94.67
N GLU A 368 27.38 0.19 94.62
CA GLU A 368 26.58 0.57 95.80
C GLU A 368 26.48 -0.55 96.83
N GLU A 369 26.27 -1.80 96.39
CA GLU A 369 26.26 -2.97 97.27
C GLU A 369 27.64 -3.20 97.91
N SER A 370 28.72 -3.03 97.13
CA SER A 370 30.09 -3.10 97.64
C SER A 370 30.38 -2.00 98.66
N ALA A 371 29.96 -0.76 98.40
CA ALA A 371 30.10 0.36 99.33
C ALA A 371 29.26 0.16 100.60
N ARG A 372 28.07 -0.44 100.48
CA ARG A 372 27.23 -0.81 101.63
C ARG A 372 27.91 -1.86 102.50
N ARG A 373 28.49 -2.92 101.90
CA ARG A 373 29.27 -3.92 102.66
C ARG A 373 30.45 -3.28 103.41
N LYS A 374 31.12 -2.31 102.78
CA LYS A 374 32.20 -1.55 103.42
C LYS A 374 31.72 -0.71 104.61
N ARG A 375 30.56 -0.06 104.49
CA ARG A 375 29.94 0.71 105.59
C ARG A 375 29.43 -0.17 106.73
N GLU A 376 28.91 -1.36 106.44
CA GLU A 376 28.57 -2.36 107.46
C GLU A 376 29.83 -2.85 108.21
N GLU A 377 30.95 -3.02 107.50
CA GLU A 377 32.23 -3.40 108.10
C GLU A 377 32.81 -2.29 109.00
N ASP A 378 32.66 -1.02 108.62
CA ASP A 378 33.09 0.14 109.42
C ASP A 378 32.20 0.36 110.66
N LEU A 379 30.87 0.12 110.57
CA LEU A 379 29.95 0.17 111.72
C LEU A 379 30.29 -0.92 112.75
N ARG A 380 30.69 -2.11 112.30
CA ARG A 380 31.12 -3.21 113.17
C ARG A 380 32.37 -2.89 113.99
N LYS A 381 33.31 -2.13 113.41
CA LYS A 381 34.53 -1.67 114.11
C LYS A 381 34.23 -0.58 115.15
N ASN A 382 33.24 0.28 114.90
CA ASN A 382 32.80 1.29 115.87
C ASN A 382 32.06 0.70 117.08
N GLU A 383 31.28 -0.38 116.88
CA GLU A 383 30.62 -1.08 118.00
C GLU A 383 31.62 -1.81 118.91
N GLU A 384 32.71 -2.37 118.36
CA GLU A 384 33.77 -2.99 119.15
C GLU A 384 34.60 -1.97 119.97
N GLU A 385 34.71 -0.72 119.53
CA GLU A 385 35.37 0.37 120.30
C GLU A 385 34.49 0.94 121.44
N GLU A 386 33.17 1.00 121.27
CA GLU A 386 32.25 1.42 122.34
C GLU A 386 32.12 0.37 123.48
N GLU A 387 32.23 -0.92 123.16
CA GLU A 387 32.17 -1.99 124.17
C GLU A 387 33.41 -2.00 125.09
N LYS A 388 34.56 -1.51 124.60
CA LYS A 388 35.78 -1.35 125.40
C LYS A 388 35.70 -0.17 126.40
N LYS A 389 35.08 0.94 126.02
CA LYS A 389 34.89 2.11 126.91
C LYS A 389 33.86 1.87 128.03
N ARG A 390 32.86 1.02 127.80
CA ARG A 390 31.88 0.63 128.84
C ARG A 390 32.45 -0.30 129.92
N LYS A 391 33.53 -1.03 129.64
CA LYS A 391 34.20 -1.92 130.60
C LYS A 391 35.16 -1.18 131.54
N GLU A 392 35.66 0.00 131.16
CA GLU A 392 36.54 0.83 132.01
C GLU A 392 35.75 1.73 132.99
N GLU A 393 34.52 2.18 132.66
CA GLU A 393 33.66 2.94 133.60
C GLU A 393 33.00 2.08 134.69
N GLU A 394 32.94 0.75 134.52
CA GLU A 394 32.34 -0.17 135.50
C GLU A 394 33.29 -0.55 136.65
N GLU A 395 34.61 -0.43 136.46
CA GLU A 395 35.61 -0.73 137.51
C GLU A 395 35.76 0.42 138.52
N GLU A 396 35.56 1.68 138.12
CA GLU A 396 35.76 2.85 139.00
C GLU A 396 34.57 3.09 139.98
N ARG A 397 33.40 2.50 139.70
CA ARG A 397 32.22 2.54 140.58
C ARG A 397 32.16 1.41 141.61
N LYS A 398 32.98 0.38 141.48
CA LYS A 398 33.03 -0.77 142.41
C LYS A 398 33.87 -0.52 143.68
N GLN A 399 34.66 0.54 143.76
CA GLN A 399 35.45 0.90 144.96
C GLN A 399 34.76 1.85 145.97
N LYS A 400 33.49 2.25 145.76
CA LYS A 400 32.75 3.15 146.67
C LYS A 400 31.52 2.54 147.36
N MET A 401 31.25 1.24 147.16
CA MET A 401 30.07 0.57 147.73
C MET A 401 30.44 -0.68 148.56
N GLU A 402 31.73 -0.86 148.87
CA GLU A 402 32.29 -1.96 149.67
C GLU A 402 32.43 -1.61 151.17
N GLU A 403 31.86 -0.47 151.60
CA GLU A 403 31.85 -0.04 153.02
C GLU A 403 30.45 -0.07 153.67
N GLU A 404 29.42 -0.56 152.98
CA GLU A 404 28.04 -0.62 153.52
C GLU A 404 27.37 -1.99 153.32
N LYS A 405 27.94 -2.99 154.02
CA LYS A 405 27.29 -4.21 154.53
C LYS A 405 27.28 -5.39 153.54
N ASP A 406 28.13 -6.39 153.70
CA ASP A 406 28.31 -7.24 154.90
C ASP A 406 27.05 -7.44 155.78
N LYS A 407 25.86 -7.49 155.16
CA LYS A 407 24.63 -8.03 155.75
C LYS A 407 23.71 -8.70 154.71
N LYS A 408 24.21 -9.53 153.78
CA LYS A 408 23.37 -10.59 153.18
C LYS A 408 24.08 -11.71 152.42
N ARG A 409 25.21 -12.20 152.95
CA ARG A 409 25.66 -13.57 152.69
C ARG A 409 24.68 -14.54 153.37
N LYS A 410 23.69 -15.04 152.62
CA LYS A 410 22.93 -16.29 152.85
C LYS A 410 21.79 -16.38 151.83
N MET A 411 22.05 -17.03 150.70
CA MET A 411 21.15 -17.96 149.98
C MET A 411 21.75 -18.22 148.60
N GLU A 412 22.66 -19.20 148.57
CA GLU A 412 23.07 -19.94 147.38
C GLU A 412 21.93 -20.88 146.91
N GLU A 413 22.12 -21.40 145.70
CA GLU A 413 21.57 -22.68 145.19
C GLU A 413 20.07 -22.77 144.90
N GLU A 414 19.70 -22.66 143.62
CA GLU A 414 18.75 -23.60 142.97
C GLU A 414 18.69 -23.37 141.43
N GLU A 415 18.90 -24.46 140.68
CA GLU A 415 18.39 -24.73 139.31
C GLU A 415 19.25 -24.46 138.07
N ASP A 416 20.38 -25.15 138.05
CA ASP A 416 20.86 -25.89 136.87
C ASP A 416 19.98 -27.14 136.61
N LYS A 417 19.24 -27.21 135.47
CA LYS A 417 18.79 -28.45 134.73
C LYS A 417 17.54 -28.24 133.84
N LYS A 418 17.70 -27.95 132.53
CA LYS A 418 16.88 -28.63 131.47
C LYS A 418 17.29 -28.36 129.99
N ARG A 419 17.99 -29.34 129.40
CA ARG A 419 17.71 -30.04 128.10
C ARG A 419 17.53 -29.18 126.84
N LYS A 420 18.37 -29.17 125.77
CA LYS A 420 19.36 -30.11 125.18
C LYS A 420 18.84 -31.48 124.69
N LYS A 421 17.66 -31.56 124.05
CA LYS A 421 17.13 -32.84 123.52
C LYS A 421 16.07 -32.77 122.38
N GLU A 422 16.32 -32.13 121.22
CA GLU A 422 15.29 -32.14 120.13
C GLU A 422 15.77 -32.01 118.66
N GLU A 423 17.06 -32.20 118.33
CA GLU A 423 17.59 -31.85 116.99
C GLU A 423 17.94 -33.01 116.03
N GLU A 424 17.40 -34.23 116.20
CA GLU A 424 17.89 -35.43 115.48
C GLU A 424 16.98 -36.05 114.38
N GLU A 425 15.77 -35.55 114.07
CA GLU A 425 14.79 -36.39 113.31
C GLU A 425 14.39 -36.03 111.85
N LYS A 426 14.87 -34.97 111.18
CA LYS A 426 14.30 -34.56 109.85
C LYS A 426 15.17 -34.78 108.60
N ARG A 427 16.20 -35.62 108.65
CA ARG A 427 17.16 -35.84 107.54
C ARG A 427 16.84 -37.00 106.55
N LYS A 428 15.63 -37.57 106.53
CA LYS A 428 15.34 -38.84 105.81
C LYS A 428 14.34 -38.82 104.62
N ARG A 429 14.03 -37.69 103.95
CA ARG A 429 13.05 -37.68 102.82
C ARG A 429 13.53 -36.95 101.56
N LYS A 430 14.52 -37.52 100.86
CA LYS A 430 15.12 -36.90 99.65
C LYS A 430 15.63 -37.90 98.58
N LYS A 431 14.93 -39.00 98.25
CA LYS A 431 15.54 -40.04 97.38
C LYS A 431 14.66 -40.86 96.40
N GLU A 432 13.45 -40.43 95.99
CA GLU A 432 12.54 -41.32 95.21
C GLU A 432 11.93 -40.77 93.91
N GLU A 433 12.18 -39.54 93.47
CA GLU A 433 11.44 -38.94 92.32
C GLU A 433 12.26 -38.79 91.01
N GLU A 434 13.49 -39.32 90.95
CA GLU A 434 14.46 -39.04 89.87
C GLU A 434 14.49 -40.08 88.72
N GLU A 435 13.78 -41.22 88.80
CA GLU A 435 13.97 -42.32 87.82
C GLU A 435 12.98 -42.40 86.63
N ASP A 436 11.83 -41.72 86.63
CA ASP A 436 10.74 -42.07 85.68
C ASP A 436 10.74 -41.29 84.35
N ARG A 437 11.55 -40.23 84.19
CA ARG A 437 11.54 -39.39 82.96
C ARG A 437 12.52 -39.80 81.86
N LYS A 438 13.38 -40.80 82.09
CA LYS A 438 14.46 -41.18 81.16
C LYS A 438 13.99 -42.04 79.96
N ARG A 439 12.83 -42.71 80.01
CA ARG A 439 12.39 -43.68 78.98
C ARG A 439 11.66 -43.10 77.74
N LYS A 440 11.21 -41.85 77.74
CA LYS A 440 10.45 -41.26 76.61
C LYS A 440 11.29 -40.63 75.50
N ARG A 441 12.63 -40.63 75.62
CA ARG A 441 13.56 -40.00 74.67
C ARG A 441 14.15 -40.91 73.58
N GLU A 442 13.90 -42.22 73.60
CA GLU A 442 14.61 -43.17 72.72
C GLU A 442 13.80 -43.67 71.49
N GLU A 443 12.48 -43.47 71.43
CA GLU A 443 11.63 -44.07 70.36
C GLU A 443 11.46 -43.19 69.10
N GLU A 444 11.79 -41.90 69.15
CA GLU A 444 11.49 -40.94 68.07
C GLU A 444 12.66 -40.70 67.09
N GLU A 445 13.90 -41.03 67.47
CA GLU A 445 15.10 -40.83 66.63
C GLU A 445 15.30 -41.89 65.54
N ASP A 446 14.75 -43.11 65.69
CA ASP A 446 15.13 -44.25 64.85
C ASP A 446 14.33 -44.36 63.52
N ARG A 447 13.25 -43.58 63.38
CA ARG A 447 12.44 -43.52 62.13
C ARG A 447 12.92 -42.49 61.11
N ARG A 448 13.69 -41.48 61.53
CA ARG A 448 14.21 -40.42 60.63
C ARG A 448 15.44 -40.84 59.83
N ARG A 449 16.24 -41.81 60.27
CA ARG A 449 17.52 -42.17 59.61
C ARG A 449 17.41 -43.10 58.38
N LYS A 450 16.36 -43.91 58.25
CA LYS A 450 16.31 -44.98 57.21
C LYS A 450 15.73 -44.58 55.85
N LYS A 451 15.09 -43.41 55.71
CA LYS A 451 14.35 -43.04 54.48
C LYS A 451 15.08 -42.03 53.57
N GLU A 452 16.00 -41.23 54.10
CA GLU A 452 16.75 -40.24 53.29
C GLU A 452 18.07 -40.81 52.71
N GLU A 453 18.69 -41.82 53.34
CA GLU A 453 19.98 -42.37 52.88
C GLU A 453 19.89 -43.22 51.61
N GLU A 454 18.71 -43.72 51.22
CA GLU A 454 18.55 -44.67 50.11
C GLU A 454 18.26 -44.01 48.75
N GLU A 455 17.58 -42.85 48.74
CA GLU A 455 17.25 -42.15 47.48
C GLU A 455 18.40 -41.30 46.91
N ASP A 456 19.21 -40.69 47.78
CA ASP A 456 20.27 -39.77 47.34
C ASP A 456 21.53 -40.52 46.82
N ARG A 457 21.75 -41.74 47.32
CA ARG A 457 22.85 -42.62 46.90
C ARG A 457 22.70 -43.13 45.45
N LYS A 458 21.47 -43.16 44.93
CA LYS A 458 21.16 -43.63 43.58
C LYS A 458 21.37 -42.55 42.52
N ARG A 459 21.06 -41.28 42.83
CA ARG A 459 21.32 -40.12 41.94
C ARG A 459 22.81 -39.83 41.78
N ARG A 460 23.60 -39.94 42.86
CA ARG A 460 25.04 -39.66 42.83
C ARG A 460 25.85 -40.62 41.93
N ARG A 461 25.39 -41.86 41.71
CA ARG A 461 26.10 -42.83 40.84
C ARG A 461 25.88 -42.60 39.35
N GLU A 462 24.74 -42.05 38.96
CA GLU A 462 24.42 -41.79 37.54
C GLU A 462 25.05 -40.49 37.04
N GLU A 463 25.22 -39.48 37.91
CA GLU A 463 25.91 -38.22 37.57
C GLU A 463 27.45 -38.37 37.52
N GLU A 464 28.05 -39.29 38.29
CA GLU A 464 29.50 -39.56 38.28
C GLU A 464 30.00 -40.27 37.01
N GLU A 465 29.14 -41.03 36.30
CA GLU A 465 29.53 -41.71 35.05
C GLU A 465 29.41 -40.82 33.80
N ASP A 466 28.44 -39.88 33.75
CA ASP A 466 28.27 -38.98 32.59
C ASP A 466 29.27 -37.80 32.62
N SER A 467 29.70 -37.34 33.80
CA SER A 467 30.70 -36.27 33.91
C SER A 467 32.14 -36.76 33.65
N LYS A 468 32.45 -38.05 33.86
CA LYS A 468 33.76 -38.63 33.49
C LYS A 468 33.90 -38.86 31.98
N ARG A 469 32.79 -39.16 31.28
CA ARG A 469 32.79 -39.38 29.81
C ARG A 469 32.84 -38.10 28.97
N LYS A 470 32.39 -36.94 29.48
CA LYS A 470 32.17 -35.74 28.65
C LYS A 470 33.28 -34.70 28.57
N LYS A 471 34.45 -34.82 29.21
CA LYS A 471 35.53 -33.84 28.94
C LYS A 471 36.97 -34.25 29.26
N GLU A 472 37.25 -35.54 29.29
CA GLU A 472 38.53 -35.99 28.73
C GLU A 472 38.66 -35.57 27.24
N GLU A 473 37.56 -35.36 26.51
CA GLU A 473 37.55 -34.74 25.18
C GLU A 473 37.77 -33.21 25.16
N GLY A 474 37.90 -32.56 26.33
CA GLY A 474 38.31 -31.15 26.44
C GLY A 474 39.80 -30.94 26.68
N LYS A 475 40.54 -32.00 27.04
CA LYS A 475 41.99 -31.97 27.30
C LYS A 475 42.86 -31.66 26.07
N VAL A 476 42.31 -31.39 24.88
CA VAL A 476 43.14 -31.17 23.67
C VAL A 476 42.81 -29.87 22.91
N ARG A 477 41.68 -29.20 23.19
CA ARG A 477 41.10 -28.24 22.21
C ARG A 477 41.16 -26.75 22.57
N ASN A 478 41.92 -26.30 23.58
CA ASN A 478 42.20 -24.86 23.65
C ASN A 478 43.58 -24.44 24.17
N GLU A 479 44.54 -25.30 23.87
CA GLU A 479 45.93 -24.97 23.52
C GLU A 479 46.05 -24.00 22.31
N ARG A 480 44.96 -23.32 21.89
CA ARG A 480 44.84 -22.64 20.58
C ARG A 480 44.21 -21.24 20.58
N ARG A 481 43.72 -20.75 21.70
CA ARG A 481 43.20 -19.38 21.80
C ARG A 481 43.70 -18.83 23.11
N LYS A 482 44.42 -17.72 23.24
CA LYS A 482 44.71 -16.57 22.38
C LYS A 482 45.89 -15.94 23.16
N ARG A 483 47.11 -15.77 22.65
CA ARG A 483 47.48 -15.14 21.38
C ARG A 483 46.49 -14.02 21.10
N ARG A 484 46.80 -12.82 21.60
CA ARG A 484 45.93 -11.64 21.82
C ARG A 484 45.37 -11.63 23.25
N SER A 485 46.05 -11.21 24.33
CA SER A 485 47.12 -10.20 24.45
C SER A 485 46.89 -8.99 23.54
N LYS A 486 45.64 -8.50 23.53
CA LYS A 486 45.23 -7.28 22.86
C LYS A 486 44.79 -6.28 23.90
#